data_AF-A0ABD0RX81-F1
#
_entry.id   AF-A0ABD0RX81-F1
#
_cell.length_a   1.000
_cell.length_b   1.000
_cell.length_c   1.000
_cell.angle_alpha   90.00
_cell.angle_beta   90.00
_cell.angle_gamma   90.00
#
_symmetry.space_group_name_H-M   'P 1'
#
loop_
_entity.id
_entity.type
_entity.pdbx_description
1 polymer ?
#
loop_
_entity_poly.entity_id
_entity_poly.type
_entity_poly.pdbx_seq_one_letter_code
_entity_poly.pdbx_strand_id
1 'polypeptide(L)' 'EDIDVAMKLGAGYPMGPFELLDYVGLDTSKFIIDGWHEKDPDNPLFAPSPLLNKLVAEGKLGKKTGEGFYKHK' A
#
# COMPACT_ATOMS: atom_id res chain seq x y z
N GLU A 1 1.96 11.37 -4.35
CA GLU A 1 2.26 11.76 -5.74
C GLU A 1 3.76 11.75 -6.02
N ASP A 2 4.57 12.60 -5.39
CA ASP A 2 6.02 12.70 -5.71
C ASP A 2 6.80 11.38 -5.65
N ILE A 3 6.50 10.51 -4.67
CA ILE A 3 7.15 9.19 -4.56
C ILE A 3 6.82 8.32 -5.78
N ASP A 4 5.56 8.29 -6.22
CA ASP A 4 5.17 7.52 -7.39
C ASP A 4 5.78 8.10 -8.67
N VAL A 5 5.84 9.43 -8.78
CA VAL A 5 6.51 10.11 -9.91
C VAL A 5 8.00 9.79 -9.93
N ALA A 6 8.68 9.86 -8.79
CA ALA A 6 10.09 9.53 -8.67
C ALA A 6 10.37 8.07 -9.06
N MET A 7 9.54 7.13 -8.63
CA MET A 7 9.70 5.72 -9.00
C MET A 7 9.41 5.47 -10.48
N LYS A 8 8.44 6.17 -11.08
CA LYS A 8 8.16 6.06 -12.52
C LYS A 8 9.26 6.68 -13.38
N LEU A 9 9.68 7.91 -13.08
CA LEU A 9 10.63 8.65 -13.91
C LEU A 9 12.09 8.31 -13.59
N GLY A 10 12.41 8.08 -12.32
CA GLY A 10 13.76 7.79 -11.85
C GLY A 10 14.14 6.31 -12.01
N ALA A 11 13.25 5.40 -11.62
CA ALA A 11 13.50 3.95 -11.69
C ALA A 11 12.86 3.26 -12.92
N GLY A 12 12.08 3.99 -13.73
CA GLY A 12 11.50 3.46 -14.96
C GLY A 12 10.32 2.51 -14.78
N TYR A 13 9.72 2.47 -13.59
CA TYR A 13 8.56 1.61 -13.36
C TYR A 13 7.31 2.12 -14.10
N PRO A 14 6.44 1.22 -14.59
CA PRO A 14 5.20 1.62 -15.25
C PRO A 14 4.16 2.21 -14.28
N MET A 15 4.32 1.98 -12.98
CA MET A 15 3.40 2.40 -11.92
C MET A 15 4.20 2.67 -10.65
N GLY A 16 3.85 3.72 -9.91
CA GLY A 16 4.47 3.99 -8.61
C GLY A 16 4.01 3.02 -7.52
N PRO A 17 4.76 2.89 -6.42
CA PRO A 17 4.42 1.95 -5.35
C PRO A 17 3.03 2.19 -4.72
N PHE A 18 2.58 3.43 -4.54
CA PHE A 18 1.26 3.68 -3.93
C PHE A 18 0.13 3.46 -4.93
N GLU A 19 0.33 3.82 -6.20
CA GLU A 19 -0.57 3.43 -7.30
C GLU A 19 -0.70 1.91 -7.40
N LEU A 20 0.41 1.18 -7.25
CA LEU A 20 0.43 -0.28 -7.29
C LEU A 20 -0.29 -0.90 -6.08
N LEU A 21 -0.09 -0.36 -4.88
CA LEU A 21 -0.82 -0.78 -3.68
C LEU A 21 -2.33 -0.60 -3.85
N ASP A 22 -2.77 0.54 -4.38
CA ASP A 22 -4.19 0.78 -4.67
C ASP A 22 -4.74 -0.15 -5.76
N TYR A 23 -3.90 -0.58 -6.71
CA TYR A 23 -4.28 -1.54 -7.74
C TYR A 23 -4.42 -2.96 -7.19
N VAL A 24 -3.50 -3.41 -6.34
CA VAL A 24 -3.52 -4.74 -5.71
C VAL A 24 -4.63 -4.83 -4.66
N GLY A 25 -4.79 -3.79 -3.84
CA GLY A 25 -5.71 -3.76 -2.72
C GLY A 25 -4.97 -3.58 -1.39
N LEU A 26 -5.38 -2.57 -0.62
CA LEU A 26 -4.72 -2.23 0.66
C LEU A 26 -4.97 -3.28 1.74
N ASP A 27 -6.15 -3.89 1.76
CA ASP A 27 -6.50 -5.01 2.64
C ASP A 27 -5.66 -6.26 2.37
N THR A 28 -5.46 -6.62 1.09
CA THR A 28 -4.61 -7.75 0.70
C THR A 28 -3.16 -7.50 1.11
N SER A 29 -2.66 -6.29 0.85
CA SER A 29 -1.29 -5.90 1.23
C SER A 29 -1.10 -5.91 2.75
N LYS A 30 -2.08 -5.42 3.51
CA LYS A 30 -2.10 -5.46 4.97
C LYS A 30 -2.09 -6.90 5.50
N PHE A 31 -2.93 -7.77 4.94
CA PHE A 31 -2.99 -9.17 5.34
C PHE A 31 -1.63 -9.88 5.17
N ILE A 32 -0.92 -9.60 4.06
CA ILE A 32 0.41 -10.17 3.81
C ILE A 32 1.43 -9.66 4.83
N ILE A 33 1.52 -8.34 5.03
CA ILE A 33 2.54 -7.77 5.92
C ILE A 33 2.29 -8.12 7.39
N ASP A 34 1.03 -8.19 7.83
CA ASP A 34 0.68 -8.66 9.17
C ASP A 34 1.11 -10.11 9.37
N GLY A 35 0.88 -10.98 8.38
CA GLY A 35 1.30 -12.38 8.43
C GLY A 35 2.82 -12.56 8.40
N TRP A 36 3.57 -11.63 7.79
CA TRP A 36 5.03 -11.60 7.89
C TRP A 36 5.50 -11.09 9.26
N HIS A 37 4.87 -10.05 9.78
CA HIS A 37 5.17 -9.52 11.11
C HIS A 37 4.90 -10.54 12.21
N GLU A 38 3.81 -11.30 12.13
CA GLU A 38 3.50 -12.36 13.09
C GLU A 38 4.57 -13.46 13.11
N LYS A 39 5.16 -13.76 11.94
CA LYS A 39 6.21 -14.78 11.81
C LYS A 39 7.60 -14.29 12.21
N ASP A 40 7.88 -13.01 12.06
CA ASP A 40 9.19 -12.40 12.32
C ASP A 40 9.01 -10.98 12.89
N PRO A 41 8.58 -10.86 14.16
CA PRO A 41 8.12 -9.60 14.75
C PRO A 41 9.24 -8.58 14.97
N ASP A 42 10.47 -9.05 15.15
CA ASP A 42 11.64 -8.19 15.40
C ASP A 42 12.24 -7.62 14.11
N ASN A 43 11.76 -8.06 12.94
CA ASN A 43 12.25 -7.58 11.65
C ASN A 43 11.60 -6.24 11.27
N PRO A 44 12.39 -5.15 11.19
CA PRO A 44 11.85 -3.82 10.93
C PRO A 44 11.22 -3.67 9.54
N LEU A 45 11.55 -4.56 8.58
CA LEU A 45 10.94 -4.53 7.24
C LEU A 45 9.47 -4.96 7.25
N PHE A 46 9.04 -5.69 8.28
CA PHE A 46 7.66 -6.17 8.43
C PHE A 46 6.87 -5.36 9.46
N ALA A 47 7.43 -4.25 9.95
CA ALA A 47 6.76 -3.43 10.93
C ALA A 47 5.39 -2.95 10.41
N PRO A 48 4.33 -3.02 11.25
CA PRO A 48 2.99 -2.61 10.84
C PRO A 48 2.97 -1.10 10.54
N SER A 49 2.24 -0.71 9.49
CA SER A 49 2.11 0.68 9.08
C SER A 49 0.82 1.30 9.65
N PRO A 50 0.90 2.32 10.54
CA PRO A 50 -0.28 2.98 11.09
C PRO A 50 -1.18 3.61 10.02
N LEU A 51 -0.57 4.13 8.94
CA LEU A 51 -1.31 4.71 7.81
C LEU A 51 -2.10 3.63 7.05
N LEU A 52 -1.48 2.48 6.78
CA LEU A 52 -2.15 1.38 6.10
C LEU A 52 -3.32 0.84 6.93
N ASN A 53 -3.11 0.69 8.25
CA ASN A 53 -4.15 0.25 9.17
C ASN A 53 -5.37 1.20 9.15
N LYS A 54 -5.12 2.52 9.17
CA LYS A 54 -6.18 3.52 9.11
C LYS A 54 -6.98 3.44 7.81
N LEU A 55 -6.32 3.38 6.66
CA LEU A 55 -7.00 3.33 5.35
C LEU A 55 -7.88 2.08 5.22
N VAL A 56 -7.37 0.92 5.64
CA VAL A 56 -8.14 -0.33 5.62
C VAL A 56 -9.33 -0.25 6.58
N ALA A 57 -9.16 0.31 7.78
CA ALA A 57 -10.25 0.50 8.74
C ALA A 57 -11.33 1.47 8.24
N GLU A 58 -10.97 2.45 7.41
CA GLU A 58 -11.89 3.37 6.73
C GLU A 58 -12.57 2.76 5.48
N GLY A 59 -12.24 1.51 5.11
CA GLY A 59 -12.77 0.87 3.90
C GLY A 59 -12.19 1.45 2.60
N LYS A 60 -11.09 2.20 2.68
CA LYS A 60 -10.38 2.75 1.53
C LYS A 60 -9.37 1.72 1.04
N LEU A 61 -9.82 0.80 0.19
CA LEU A 61 -9.05 -0.38 -0.22
C LEU A 61 -8.37 -0.22 -1.59
N GLY A 62 -8.34 0.99 -2.14
CA GLY A 62 -7.78 1.28 -3.46
C GLY A 62 -8.84 1.29 -4.56
N LYS A 63 -8.46 0.87 -5.77
CA LYS A 63 -9.33 0.97 -6.96
C LYS A 63 -10.68 0.28 -6.79
N LYS A 64 -10.71 -0.87 -6.12
CA LYS A 64 -11.94 -1.67 -5.94
C LYS A 64 -13.02 -0.99 -5.08
N THR A 65 -12.66 0.02 -4.29
CA THR A 65 -13.59 0.81 -3.46
C THR A 65 -13.67 2.28 -3.90
N GLY A 66 -13.02 2.64 -5.01
CA GLY A 66 -12.98 4.03 -5.51
C GLY A 66 -12.04 4.96 -4.74
N GLU A 67 -11.42 4.52 -3.65
CA GLU A 67 -10.48 5.33 -2.87
C GLU A 67 -9.50 4.45 -2.10
N GLY A 68 -8.23 4.84 -2.09
CA GLY A 68 -7.13 4.28 -1.28
C GLY A 68 -6.13 5.39 -0.92
N PHE A 69 -4.88 5.27 -1.36
CA PHE A 69 -3.95 6.41 -1.39
C PHE A 69 -4.40 7.50 -2.36
N TYR A 70 -5.10 7.12 -3.42
CA TYR A 70 -5.68 8.02 -4.40
C TYR A 70 -7.20 7.87 -4.47
N LYS A 71 -7.87 8.93 -4.95
CA LYS A 71 -9.27 8.86 -5.35
C LYS A 71 -9.36 8.38 -6.80
N HIS A 72 -10.16 7.34 -7.03
CA HIS A 72 -10.38 6.72 -8.34
C HIS A 72 -11.78 7.07 -8.82
N LYS A 73 -11.92 7.35 -10.13
CA LYS A 73 -13.20 7.59 -10.78
C LYS A 73 -13.77 6.29 -11.34
#